data_AF-G9YFK7-F1
#
_entry.id   AF-G9YFK7-F1
#
_cell.length_a   1.000
_cell.length_b   1.000
_cell.length_c   1.000
_cell.angle_alpha   90.00
_cell.angle_beta   90.00
_cell.angle_gamma   90.00
#
_symmetry.space_group_name_H-M   'P 1'
#
loop_
_entity.id
_entity.type
_entity.pdbx_description
1 polymer ?
#
loop_
_entity_poly.entity_id
_entity_poly.type
_entity_poly.pdbx_seq_one_letter_code
_entity_poly.pdbx_strand_id
1 'polypeptide(L)' 'MRVPAEGVPDNTIVEVLQDGYLLGDKTIRPAMVKVAFNG' A
#
# COMPACT_ATOMS: atom_id res chain seq x y z
N MET A 1 5.95 -3.07 -2.23
CA MET A 1 6.71 -2.87 -3.48
C MET A 1 6.81 -1.38 -3.73
N ARG A 2 7.97 -0.84 -4.13
CA ARG A 2 8.10 0.60 -4.43
C ARG A 2 7.98 0.82 -5.93
N VAL A 3 7.19 1.81 -6.33
CA VAL A 3 6.95 2.12 -7.75
C VAL A 3 7.10 3.63 -7.95
N PRO A 4 7.79 4.07 -9.02
CA PRO A 4 7.83 5.48 -9.40
C PRO A 4 6.42 5.91 -9.80
N ALA A 5 5.89 6.94 -9.14
CA ALA A 5 4.54 7.44 -9.36
C ALA A 5 4.61 8.96 -9.54
N GLU A 6 4.62 9.41 -10.78
CA GLU A 6 4.64 10.84 -11.11
C GLU A 6 3.37 11.53 -10.57
N GLY A 7 3.55 12.58 -9.77
CA GLY A 7 2.46 13.35 -9.19
C GLY A 7 1.89 12.83 -7.86
N VAL A 8 2.40 11.71 -7.34
CA VAL A 8 2.01 11.18 -6.02
C VAL A 8 3.14 11.41 -5.00
N PRO A 9 2.87 11.94 -3.80
CA PRO A 9 3.89 12.13 -2.76
C PRO A 9 4.50 10.79 -2.30
N ASP A 10 5.77 10.85 -1.88
CA ASP A 10 6.45 9.71 -1.28
C ASP A 10 5.71 9.15 -0.07
N ASN A 11 5.84 7.84 0.12
CA ASN A 11 5.17 7.08 1.18
C ASN A 11 3.64 7.02 1.06
N THR A 12 3.08 7.41 -0.10
CA THR A 12 1.65 7.24 -0.38
C THR A 12 1.37 5.87 -0.99
N ILE A 13 0.25 5.25 -0.61
CA ILE A 13 -0.23 4.00 -1.23
C ILE A 13 -0.81 4.32 -2.60
N VAL A 14 -0.25 3.72 -3.66
CA VAL A 14 -0.67 3.94 -5.06
C VAL A 14 -1.71 2.91 -5.47
N GLU A 15 -1.49 1.64 -5.12
CA GLU A 15 -2.33 0.53 -5.54
C GLU A 15 -2.27 -0.62 -4.53
N VAL A 16 -3.40 -1.30 -4.34
CA VAL A 16 -3.51 -2.52 -3.54
C VAL A 16 -3.40 -3.72 -4.47
N LEU A 17 -2.38 -4.56 -4.29
CA LEU A 17 -2.18 -5.80 -5.05
C LEU A 17 -2.99 -6.96 -4.47
N GLN A 18 -3.18 -6.94 -3.16
CA GLN A 18 -3.95 -7.95 -2.46
C GLN A 18 -4.63 -7.36 -1.24
N ASP A 19 -5.92 -7.66 -1.12
CA ASP A 19 -6.75 -7.18 -0.04
C ASP A 19 -6.28 -7.73 1.31
N GLY A 20 -6.28 -6.83 2.29
CA GLY A 20 -6.10 -7.15 3.70
C GLY A 20 -7.44 -7.40 4.36
N TYR A 21 -7.44 -8.20 5.43
CA TYR A 21 -8.63 -8.50 6.21
C TYR A 21 -8.40 -8.17 7.68
N LEU A 22 -9.36 -7.44 8.24
CA LEU A 22 -9.47 -7.11 9.65
C LEU A 22 -10.67 -7.86 10.24
N LEU A 23 -10.48 -8.46 11.41
CA LEU A 23 -11.56 -9.03 12.20
C LEU A 23 -11.65 -8.27 13.52
N GLY A 24 -12.60 -7.33 13.57
CA GLY A 24 -12.64 -6.32 14.63
C GLY A 24 -11.31 -5.56 14.65
N ASP A 25 -10.62 -5.63 15.78
CA ASP A 25 -9.32 -4.96 15.98
C ASP A 25 -8.12 -5.84 15.61
N LYS A 26 -8.35 -7.09 15.20
CA LYS A 26 -7.27 -8.04 14.90
C LYS A 26 -7.01 -8.11 13.41
N THR A 27 -5.79 -7.77 13.01
CA THR A 27 -5.32 -7.96 11.63
C THR A 27 -5.13 -9.44 11.35
N ILE A 28 -6.02 -10.03 10.55
CA ILE A 28 -5.88 -11.41 10.07
C ILE A 28 -4.80 -11.46 8.99
N ARG A 29 -4.81 -10.46 8.11
CA ARG A 29 -3.85 -10.36 7.02
C ARG A 29 -3.66 -8.91 6.61
N PRO A 30 -2.42 -8.40 6.56
CA PRO A 30 -2.14 -7.09 6.01
C PRO A 30 -2.34 -7.08 4.48
N ALA A 31 -2.84 -5.95 3.96
CA ALA A 31 -2.92 -5.73 2.53
C ALA A 31 -1.52 -5.61 1.92
N MET A 32 -1.32 -6.19 0.74
CA MET A 32 -0.09 -5.94 -0.02
C MET A 32 -0.28 -4.73 -0.90
N VAL A 33 0.54 -3.71 -0.70
CA VAL A 33 0.43 -2.43 -1.39
C VAL A 33 1.70 -2.06 -2.16
N LYS A 34 1.49 -1.29 -3.22
CA LYS A 34 2.54 -0.53 -3.90
C LYS A 34 2.60 0.86 -3.29
N VAL A 35 3.80 1.28 -2.91
CA VAL A 35 4.06 2.58 -2.30
C VAL A 35 4.80 3.45 -3.30
N ALA A 36 4.36 4.69 -3.45
CA ALA A 36 5.02 5.70 -4.26
C ALA A 36 6.41 5.99 -3.70
N PHE A 37 7.40 5.96 -4.59
CA PHE A 37 8.75 6.38 -4.29
C PHE A 37 9.27 7.19 -5.48
N ASN A 38 9.29 8.51 -5.33
CA ASN A 38 9.95 9.47 -6.18
C ASN A 38 11.27 9.80 -5.48
N GLY A 39 12.35 9.17 -5.97
CA GLY A 39 13.66 9.12 -5.29
C GLY A 39 14.23 10.45 -4.80
#